data_AF-R0BQ72-F1
#
_entry.id   AF-R0BQ72-F1
#
_cell.length_a   1.000
_cell.length_b   1.000
_cell.length_c   1.000
_cell.angle_alpha   90.00
_cell.angle_beta   90.00
_cell.angle_gamma   90.00
#
_symmetry.space_group_name_H-M   'P 1'
#
loop_
_entity.id
_entity.type
_entity.pdbx_description
1 polymer ?
#
loop_
_entity_poly.entity_id
_entity_poly.type
_entity_poly.pdbx_seq_one_letter_code
_entity_poly.pdbx_strand_id
1 'polypeptide(L)' 'MFDIEKARARGIDERSIKIMQDINENNQKEESCRRHEFEREKINGLPKYRCKNCDCVEDVSFVKGYMRGLEHGNISSDL' A
#
# COMPACT_ATOMS: atom_id res chain seq x y z
N MET A 1 8.31 0.55 -10.55
CA MET A 1 7.67 1.86 -10.30
C MET A 1 7.44 2.56 -11.64
N PHE A 2 6.26 3.19 -11.84
CA PHE A 2 5.93 4.00 -13.01
C PHE A 2 6.70 5.32 -13.02
N ASP A 3 7.16 5.73 -14.20
CA ASP A 3 7.75 7.04 -14.45
C ASP A 3 6.64 8.06 -14.76
N ILE A 4 6.31 8.86 -13.75
CA ILE A 4 5.19 9.80 -13.81
C ILE A 4 5.47 10.98 -14.74
N GLU A 5 6.71 11.48 -14.76
CA GLU A 5 7.10 12.61 -15.61
C GLU A 5 7.03 12.21 -17.08
N LYS A 6 7.53 11.01 -17.41
CA LYS A 6 7.43 10.46 -18.76
C LYS A 6 5.99 10.15 -19.16
N ALA A 7 5.14 9.72 -18.23
CA ALA A 7 3.72 9.49 -18.50
C ALA A 7 3.00 10.82 -18.80
N ARG A 8 3.25 11.88 -18.02
CA ARG A 8 2.73 13.24 -18.28
C ARG A 8 3.21 13.75 -19.63
N ALA A 9 4.49 13.60 -19.95
CA ALA A 9 5.08 14.02 -21.23
C ALA A 9 4.48 13.28 -22.44
N ARG A 10 3.92 12.08 -22.23
CA ARG A 10 3.21 11.30 -23.26
C ARG A 10 1.73 11.65 -23.39
N GLY A 11 1.23 12.62 -22.62
CA GLY A 11 -0.16 13.06 -22.68
C GLY A 11 -1.14 12.10 -22.00
N ILE A 12 -0.67 11.27 -21.07
CA ILE A 12 -1.56 10.45 -20.23
C ILE A 12 -2.41 11.37 -19.35
N ASP A 13 -3.70 11.07 -19.21
CA ASP A 13 -4.63 11.91 -18.46
C ASP A 13 -4.33 11.88 -16.95
N GLU A 14 -4.65 12.98 -16.26
CA GLU A 14 -4.33 13.16 -14.83
C GLU A 14 -4.98 12.10 -13.92
N ARG A 15 -6.13 11.54 -14.30
CA ARG A 15 -6.76 10.47 -13.50
C ARG A 15 -5.90 9.20 -13.58
N SER A 16 -5.46 8.83 -14.78
CA SER A 16 -4.54 7.70 -14.97
C SER A 16 -3.18 7.96 -14.29
N ILE A 17 -2.66 9.18 -14.35
CA ILE A 17 -1.44 9.58 -13.62
C ILE A 17 -1.61 9.36 -12.12
N LYS A 18 -2.73 9.78 -11.54
CA LYS A 18 -3.01 9.59 -10.12
C LYS A 18 -3.03 8.11 -9.74
N ILE A 19 -3.65 7.26 -10.57
CA ILE A 19 -3.65 5.81 -10.34
C ILE A 19 -2.22 5.25 -10.36
N MET A 20 -1.36 5.70 -11.29
CA MET A 20 0.04 5.27 -11.35
C MET A 20 0.82 5.70 -10.11
N GLN A 21 0.57 6.92 -9.60
CA GLN A 21 1.15 7.41 -8.35
C GLN A 21 0.69 6.54 -7.17
N ASP A 22 -0.61 6.30 -7.04
CA ASP A 22 -1.18 5.46 -5.98
C ASP A 22 -0.58 4.03 -6.02
N ILE A 23 -0.37 3.45 -7.21
CA ILE A 23 0.30 2.14 -7.36
C ILE A 23 1.75 2.20 -6.90
N ASN A 24 2.50 3.24 -7.29
CA ASN A 24 3.89 3.40 -6.87
C ASN A 24 4.02 3.51 -5.35
N GLU A 25 3.18 4.32 -4.71
CA GLU A 25 3.16 4.47 -3.25
C GLU A 25 2.82 3.14 -2.56
N ASN A 26 1.85 2.39 -3.07
CA ASN A 26 1.49 1.09 -2.54
C ASN A 26 2.62 0.07 -2.67
N ASN A 27 3.28 -0.01 -3.83
CA ASN A 27 4.42 -0.91 -4.03
C ASN A 27 5.56 -0.58 -3.08
N GLN A 28 5.86 0.71 -2.89
CA GLN A 28 6.90 1.12 -1.95
C GLN A 28 6.57 0.70 -0.51
N LYS A 29 5.29 0.84 -0.10
CA LYS A 29 4.82 0.38 1.22
C LYS A 29 4.85 -1.14 1.36
N GLU A 30 4.54 -1.87 0.30
CA GLU A 30 4.63 -3.34 0.28
C GLU A 30 6.09 -3.78 0.44
N GLU A 31 7.00 -3.23 -0.37
CA GLU A 31 8.42 -3.58 -0.38
C GLU A 31 9.16 -3.11 0.89
N SER A 32 8.69 -2.06 1.57
CA SER A 32 9.36 -1.52 2.76
C SER A 32 9.33 -2.47 3.96
N CYS A 33 8.49 -3.51 3.93
CA CYS A 33 8.43 -4.50 5.00
C CYS A 33 8.17 -5.90 4.44
N ARG A 34 9.02 -6.86 4.78
CA ARG A 34 8.85 -8.26 4.36
C ARG A 34 7.47 -8.84 4.72
N ARG A 35 6.91 -8.44 5.86
CA ARG A 35 5.55 -8.80 6.29
C ARG A 35 5.06 -7.77 7.30
N HIS A 36 3.94 -7.12 7.01
CA HIS A 36 3.37 -6.16 7.94
C HIS A 36 2.54 -6.84 9.04
N GLU A 37 2.77 -6.45 10.29
CA GLU A 37 1.98 -6.89 11.45
C GLU A 37 1.43 -5.66 12.18
N PHE A 38 0.18 -5.32 11.87
CA PHE A 38 -0.45 -4.09 12.33
C PHE A 38 -1.12 -4.24 13.70
N GLU A 39 -0.76 -3.37 14.64
CA GLU A 39 -1.48 -3.16 15.90
C GLU A 39 -2.25 -1.85 15.89
N ARG A 40 -3.41 -1.84 16.56
CA ARG A 40 -4.22 -0.63 16.68
C ARG A 40 -3.53 0.39 17.59
N GLU A 41 -3.43 1.61 17.08
CA GLU A 41 -2.99 2.78 17.81
C GLU A 41 -4.09 3.85 17.74
N LYS A 42 -4.39 4.49 18.88
CA LYS A 42 -5.29 5.66 18.89
C LYS A 42 -4.43 6.91 18.78
N ILE A 43 -4.36 7.47 17.58
CA ILE A 43 -3.69 8.75 17.33
C ILE A 43 -4.76 9.79 17.05
N ASN A 44 -4.82 10.85 17.87
CA ASN A 44 -5.78 11.95 17.73
C ASN A 44 -7.26 11.50 17.65
N GLY A 45 -7.63 10.43 18.36
CA GLY A 45 -9.00 9.92 18.39
C GLY A 45 -9.43 9.12 17.16
N LEU A 46 -8.60 9.01 16.13
CA LEU A 46 -8.85 8.19 14.94
C LEU A 46 -8.13 6.83 15.06
N PRO A 47 -8.77 5.72 14.62
CA PRO A 47 -8.11 4.43 14.57
C PRO A 47 -6.99 4.47 13.53
N LYS A 48 -5.76 4.36 13.99
CA LYS A 48 -4.55 4.17 13.19
C LYS A 48 -3.95 2.81 13.52
N TYR A 49 -3.03 2.37 12.68
CA TYR A 49 -2.41 1.08 12.82
C TYR A 49 -0.91 1.21 12.63
N ARG A 50 -0.13 0.75 13.60
CA ARG A 50 1.34 0.73 13.51
C ARG A 50 1.82 -0.68 13.22
N CYS A 51 2.71 -0.81 12.25
CA CYS A 51 3.37 -2.09 11.97
C CYS A 51 4.47 -2.36 13.00
N LYS A 52 4.46 -3.51 13.65
CA LYS A 52 5.51 -3.90 14.61
C LYS A 52 6.87 -4.21 13.99
N ASN A 53 6.91 -4.41 12.66
CA ASN A 53 8.11 -4.86 11.95
C ASN A 53 8.87 -3.73 11.27
N CYS A 54 8.21 -2.62 10.93
CA CYS A 54 8.82 -1.48 10.24
C CYS A 54 8.36 -0.11 10.75
N ASP A 55 7.54 -0.07 11.81
CA ASP A 55 7.00 1.15 12.44
C ASP A 55 6.16 2.07 11.55
N CYS A 56 5.82 1.66 10.32
CA CYS A 56 4.92 2.43 9.48
C CYS A 56 3.54 2.59 10.14
N VAL A 57 2.93 3.75 9.93
CA VAL A 57 1.61 4.08 10.48
C VAL A 57 0.63 4.25 9.33
N GLU A 58 -0.37 3.39 9.28
CA GLU A 58 -1.34 3.32 8.21
C GLU A 58 -2.77 3.45 8.73
N ASP A 59 -3.71 3.72 7.82
CA ASP A 59 -5.12 3.81 8.14
C ASP A 59 -5.85 2.46 8.00
N VAL A 60 -7.14 2.46 8.37
CA VAL A 60 -8.00 1.27 8.30
C VAL A 60 -8.18 0.75 6.87
N SER A 61 -8.12 1.60 5.85
CA SER A 61 -8.33 1.21 4.46
C SER A 61 -7.14 0.42 3.94
N PHE A 62 -5.92 0.92 4.18
CA PHE A 62 -4.69 0.20 3.81
C PHE A 62 -4.59 -1.14 4.53
N VAL A 63 -4.80 -1.16 5.86
CA VAL A 63 -4.69 -2.42 6.64
C VAL A 63 -5.71 -3.46 6.16
N LYS A 64 -6.95 -3.07 5.89
CA LYS A 64 -7.96 -4.00 5.35
C LYS A 64 -7.59 -4.51 3.95
N GLY A 65 -7.05 -3.64 3.10
CA GLY A 65 -6.58 -4.01 1.77
C GLY A 65 -5.44 -5.02 1.83
N TYR A 66 -4.43 -4.75 2.67
CA TYR A 66 -3.29 -5.64 2.89
C TYR A 66 -3.72 -7.02 3.39
N MET A 67 -4.58 -7.09 4.42
CA MET A 67 -5.06 -8.36 4.97
C MET A 67 -5.83 -9.18 3.93
N ARG A 68 -6.71 -8.55 3.15
CA ARG A 68 -7.39 -9.22 2.02
C ARG A 68 -6.42 -9.70 0.95
N GLY A 69 -5.39 -8.91 0.66
CA GLY A 69 -4.32 -9.29 -0.25
C GLY A 69 -3.60 -10.56 0.21
N LEU A 70 -3.30 -10.68 1.51
CA LEU A 70 -2.73 -11.90 2.08
C LEU A 70 -3.69 -13.10 2.02
N GLU A 71 -4.98 -12.88 2.31
CA GLU A 71 -6.00 -13.94 2.25
C GLU A 71 -6.14 -14.53 0.83
N HIS A 72 -6.11 -13.68 -0.19
CA HIS A 72 -6.29 -14.10 -1.59
C HIS A 72 -4.99 -14.43 -2.32
N GLY A 73 -3.84 -13.90 -1.89
CA GLY A 73 -2.52 -14.12 -2.49
C GLY A 73 -1.88 -15.45 -2.10
N ASN A 74 -2.31 -16.10 -1.01
CA ASN A 74 -1.82 -17.40 -0.56
C ASN A 74 -2.41 -18.60 -1.35
N ILE A 75 -3.10 -18.38 -2.47
CA ILE A 75 -3.64 -19.47 -3.31
C ILE A 75 -2.57 -20.08 -4.25
N SER A 76 -1.36 -19.52 -4.34
CA SER A 76 -0.33 -19.98 -5.29
C SER A 76 1.01 -20.37 -4.66
N SER A 77 1.02 -21.13 -3.57
CA SER A 77 2.24 -21.77 -3.05
C SER A 77 2.17 -23.31 -2.95
N ASP A 78 1.16 -23.95 -3.53
CA ASP A 78 1.02 -25.42 -3.58
C ASP A 78 0.76 -25.96 -5.02
N LEU A 79 1.56 -25.53 -6.00
CA LEU A 79 1.69 -26.19 -7.31
C LEU A 79 3.15 -26.24 -7.76
#